data_AF-A0AAU9UF43-F1
#
_entry.id   AF-A0AAU9UF43-F1
#
_cell.length_a   1.000
_cell.length_b   1.000
_cell.length_c   1.000
_cell.angle_alpha   90.00
_cell.angle_beta   90.00
_cell.angle_gamma   90.00
#
_symmetry.space_group_name_H-M   'P 1'
#
loop_
_entity.id
_entity.type
_entity.pdbx_description
1 polymer ?
#
loop_
_entity_poly.entity_id
_entity_poly.type
_entity_poly.pdbx_seq_one_letter_code
_entity_poly.pdbx_strand_id
1 'polypeptide(L)'
;MAQLSDFLPAHFGDIYYYYGLKLGSARAACTAYLAAFPNRCSVPSARNFQELHRRLALTGLGLTRDSRESGVIIDLSIEEAILDDLFAEPTTSTRYLALRHIVSQKSVWRILRRAGYYYQRVQNLHEDVDWRPRCVICPLGFKKIRENPEFMKLFCGQMKLSSCSIVIIYISGAQKVKTLS
;
A
#
# COMPACT_ATOMS: atom_id res chain seq x y z
N MET A 1 29.08 18.97 5.01
CA MET A 1 28.02 19.91 5.47
C MET A 1 26.73 19.13 5.61
N ALA A 2 26.05 19.22 6.75
CA ALA A 2 24.80 18.50 7.00
C ALA A 2 23.70 18.97 6.03
N GLN A 3 23.05 18.02 5.36
CA GLN A 3 21.94 18.28 4.45
C GLN A 3 20.68 18.59 5.26
N LEU A 4 19.73 19.35 4.69
CA LEU A 4 18.46 19.66 5.36
C LEU A 4 17.68 18.37 5.73
N SER A 5 17.88 17.27 5.00
CA SER A 5 17.32 15.94 5.28
C SER A 5 17.80 15.28 6.56
N ASP A 6 18.92 15.74 7.12
CA ASP A 6 19.59 15.10 8.26
C ASP A 6 19.09 15.66 9.60
N PHE A 7 18.22 16.68 9.55
CA PHE A 7 17.64 17.32 10.72
C PHE A 7 16.27 16.72 11.06
N LEU A 8 15.99 16.59 12.36
CA LEU A 8 14.67 16.18 12.84
C LEU A 8 13.60 17.23 12.46
N PRO A 9 12.34 16.86 12.16
CA PRO A 9 11.32 17.82 11.75
C PRO A 9 11.12 19.02 12.69
N ALA A 10 11.30 18.81 14.00
CA ALA A 10 11.26 19.89 14.99
C ALA A 10 12.29 21.00 14.74
N HIS A 11 13.46 20.65 14.19
CA HIS A 11 14.51 21.63 13.88
C HIS A 11 14.09 22.57 12.75
N PHE A 12 13.22 22.14 11.82
CA PHE A 12 12.76 23.02 10.74
C PHE A 12 11.92 24.19 11.27
N GLY A 13 11.08 23.95 12.28
CA GLY A 13 10.31 25.00 12.93
C GLY A 13 11.22 26.06 13.56
N ASP A 14 12.20 25.62 14.35
CA ASP A 14 13.15 26.52 15.01
C ASP A 14 14.04 27.27 14.01
N ILE A 15 14.56 26.59 12.98
CA ILE A 15 15.37 27.20 11.93
C ILE A 15 14.56 28.29 11.21
N TYR A 16 13.31 28.01 10.86
CA TYR A 16 12.45 28.97 10.17
C TYR A 16 12.06 30.14 11.07
N TYR A 17 11.78 29.89 12.35
CA TYR A 17 11.50 30.94 13.34
C TYR A 17 12.66 31.93 13.47
N TYR A 18 13.90 31.45 13.65
CA TYR A 18 15.08 32.31 13.75
C TYR A 18 15.42 33.01 12.43
N TYR A 19 15.08 32.41 11.29
CA TYR A 19 15.21 33.06 9.99
C TYR A 19 14.28 34.27 9.87
N GLY A 20 13.01 34.10 10.24
CA GLY A 20 12.01 35.17 10.27
C GLY A 20 12.36 36.25 11.29
N LEU A 21 12.83 35.86 12.48
CA LEU A 21 13.25 36.78 13.54
C LEU A 21 14.40 37.70 13.11
N LYS A 22 15.27 37.24 12.20
CA LYS A 22 16.38 38.02 11.64
C LYS A 22 16.07 38.61 10.26
N LEU A 23 14.78 38.80 9.94
CA LEU A 23 14.30 39.47 8.73
C LEU A 23 14.90 38.87 7.44
N GLY A 24 15.11 37.55 7.40
CA GLY A 24 15.66 36.85 6.23
C GLY A 24 17.20 36.87 6.12
N SER A 25 17.92 37.41 7.09
CA SER A 25 19.39 37.34 7.13
C SER A 25 19.88 35.99 7.64
N ALA A 26 20.31 35.10 6.73
CA ALA A 26 20.72 33.74 7.04
C ALA A 26 21.95 33.66 7.97
N ARG A 27 22.90 34.60 7.84
CA ARG A 27 24.10 34.64 8.69
C ARG A 27 23.75 35.06 10.12
N ALA A 28 22.94 36.11 10.27
CA ALA A 28 22.50 36.56 11.58
C ALA A 28 21.58 35.53 12.26
N ALA A 29 20.74 34.83 11.49
CA ALA A 29 19.90 33.75 11.97
C ALA A 29 20.73 32.57 12.49
N CYS A 30 21.79 32.18 11.77
CA CYS A 30 22.70 31.12 12.20
C CYS A 30 23.36 31.44 13.54
N THR A 31 23.93 32.64 13.70
CA THR A 31 24.56 33.07 14.96
C THR A 31 23.55 33.09 16.12
N ALA A 32 22.34 33.59 15.88
CA ALA A 32 21.29 33.64 16.90
C ALA A 32 20.77 32.24 17.27
N TYR A 33 20.63 31.34 16.30
CA TYR A 33 20.22 29.96 16.52
C TYR A 33 21.26 29.18 17.34
N LEU A 34 22.55 29.38 17.04
CA LEU A 34 23.65 28.79 17.80
C LEU A 34 23.69 29.29 19.24
N ALA A 35 23.46 30.59 19.46
CA ALA A 35 23.40 31.17 20.79
C ALA A 35 22.21 30.63 21.61
N ALA A 36 21.08 30.35 20.95
CA ALA A 36 19.89 29.82 21.60
C ALA A 36 19.97 28.32 21.91
N PHE A 37 20.69 27.55 21.09
CA PHE A 37 20.77 26.09 21.21
C PHE A 37 22.22 25.58 21.22
N PRO A 38 23.02 25.89 22.25
CA PRO A 38 24.43 25.52 22.33
C PRO A 38 24.65 24.00 22.39
N ASN A 39 23.68 23.23 22.91
CA ASN A 39 23.82 21.79 23.15
C ASN A 39 23.32 20.90 22.00
N ARG A 40 22.93 21.47 20.85
CA ARG A 40 22.42 20.66 19.72
C ARG A 40 23.58 20.21 18.83
N CYS A 41 23.76 18.90 18.67
CA CYS A 41 24.83 18.32 17.85
C CYS A 41 24.73 18.66 16.36
N SER A 42 23.56 19.05 15.86
CA SER A 42 23.34 19.37 14.45
C SER A 42 23.23 20.88 14.25
N VAL A 43 24.29 21.48 13.73
CA VAL A 43 24.40 22.92 13.46
C VAL A 43 23.94 23.23 12.04
N PRO A 44 22.85 23.98 11.84
CA PRO A 44 22.41 24.39 10.51
C PRO A 44 23.35 25.44 9.91
N SER A 45 23.72 25.27 8.64
CA SER A 45 24.47 26.28 7.90
C SER A 45 23.56 27.38 7.37
N ALA A 46 24.09 28.56 7.03
CA ALA A 46 23.31 29.64 6.40
C ALA A 46 22.55 29.18 5.13
N ARG A 47 23.14 28.23 4.38
CA ARG A 47 22.49 27.61 3.22
C ARG A 47 21.23 26.83 3.61
N ASN A 48 21.21 26.17 4.76
CA ASN A 48 20.07 25.39 5.23
C ASN A 48 18.87 26.30 5.55
N PHE A 49 19.10 27.50 6.08
CA PHE A 49 18.06 28.50 6.31
C PHE A 49 17.41 28.97 5.00
N GLN A 50 18.25 29.31 4.00
CA GLN A 50 17.78 29.74 2.69
C GLN A 50 17.06 28.63 1.95
N GLU A 51 17.61 27.42 1.96
CA GLU A 51 17.01 26.27 1.30
C GLU A 51 15.67 25.89 1.95
N LEU A 52 15.58 25.93 3.28
CA LEU A 52 14.31 25.70 3.97
C LEU A 52 13.25 26.73 3.57
N HIS A 53 13.61 28.02 3.57
CA HIS A 53 12.70 29.08 3.15
C HIS A 53 12.26 28.91 1.68
N ARG A 54 13.20 28.62 0.78
CA ARG A 54 12.93 28.37 -0.64
C ARG A 54 11.97 27.19 -0.83
N ARG A 55 12.20 26.08 -0.12
CA ARG A 55 11.31 24.91 -0.18
C ARG A 55 9.92 25.24 0.37
N LEU A 56 9.82 25.93 1.50
CA LEU A 56 8.52 26.33 2.05
C LEU A 56 7.76 27.28 1.11
N ALA A 57 8.46 28.21 0.45
CA ALA A 57 7.84 29.13 -0.51
C ALA A 57 7.35 28.42 -1.78
N LEU A 58 8.05 27.39 -2.25
CA LEU A 58 7.71 26.67 -3.49
C LEU A 58 6.69 25.53 -3.28
N THR A 59 6.80 24.78 -2.18
CA THR A 59 5.99 23.57 -1.92
C THR A 59 5.05 23.67 -0.71
N GLY A 60 5.03 24.81 0.00
CA GLY A 60 4.25 24.97 1.24
C GLY A 60 4.79 24.11 2.39
N LEU A 61 3.91 23.58 3.24
CA LEU A 61 4.24 22.74 4.42
C LEU A 61 4.85 21.36 4.08
N GLY A 62 5.05 21.04 2.79
CA GLY A 62 5.58 19.77 2.29
C GLY A 62 7.08 19.58 2.56
N LEU A 63 7.49 19.55 3.83
CA LEU A 63 8.82 19.06 4.24
C LEU A 63 8.86 17.53 4.29
N THR A 64 7.74 16.87 4.04
CA THR A 64 7.67 15.42 3.85
C THR A 64 8.49 15.07 2.62
N ARG A 65 9.56 14.32 2.84
CA ARG A 65 10.30 13.62 1.80
C ARG A 65 9.29 12.97 0.86
N ASP A 66 9.34 13.31 -0.42
CA ASP A 66 8.73 12.51 -1.48
C ASP A 66 9.47 11.17 -1.50
N SER A 67 9.14 10.31 -0.55
CA SER A 67 9.59 8.92 -0.48
C SER A 67 8.92 8.08 -1.58
N ARG A 68 8.22 8.71 -2.51
CA ARG A 68 7.48 8.07 -3.61
C ARG A 68 8.22 8.10 -4.95
N GLU A 69 9.32 8.84 -5.09
CA GLU A 69 9.96 9.04 -6.40
C GLU A 69 11.38 8.46 -6.56
N SER A 70 11.83 7.57 -5.67
CA SER A 70 12.63 6.44 -6.16
C SER A 70 11.69 5.40 -6.76
N GLY A 71 10.92 5.84 -7.75
CA GLY A 71 10.18 4.96 -8.63
C GLY A 71 11.20 4.11 -9.34
N VAL A 72 11.35 2.86 -8.91
CA VAL A 72 11.87 1.82 -9.77
C VAL A 72 11.08 1.98 -11.06
N ILE A 73 11.76 2.41 -12.13
CA ILE A 73 11.23 2.49 -13.48
C ILE A 73 10.89 1.06 -13.84
N ILE A 74 9.71 0.62 -13.44
CA ILE A 74 9.12 -0.59 -13.97
C ILE A 74 8.66 -0.15 -15.35
N ASP A 75 9.30 -0.72 -16.36
CA ASP A 75 8.92 -0.54 -17.74
C ASP A 75 7.41 -0.80 -17.89
N LEU A 76 6.68 0.21 -18.36
CA LEU A 76 5.22 0.15 -18.53
C LEU A 76 4.83 -1.01 -19.44
N SER A 77 5.67 -1.35 -20.43
CA SER A 77 5.42 -2.47 -21.33
C SER A 77 5.45 -3.83 -20.62
N ILE A 78 6.33 -3.99 -19.63
CA ILE A 78 6.42 -5.21 -18.81
C ILE A 78 5.24 -5.28 -17.84
N GLU A 79 4.83 -4.14 -17.28
CA GLU A 79 3.65 -4.05 -16.43
C GLU A 79 2.37 -4.44 -17.18
N GLU A 80 2.14 -3.89 -18.38
CA GLU A 80 1.01 -4.26 -19.24
C GLU A 80 1.04 -5.74 -19.64
N ALA A 81 2.19 -6.25 -20.08
CA ALA A 81 2.32 -7.67 -20.46
C ALA A 81 2.02 -8.64 -19.31
N ILE A 82 2.46 -8.32 -18.09
CA ILE A 82 2.16 -9.13 -16.89
C ILE A 82 0.67 -9.09 -16.56
N LEU A 83 0.03 -7.92 -16.70
CA LEU A 83 -1.40 -7.77 -16.42
C LEU A 83 -2.27 -8.48 -17.47
N ASP A 84 -1.87 -8.44 -18.74
CA ASP A 84 -2.55 -9.14 -19.83
C ASP A 84 -2.46 -10.66 -19.66
N ASP A 85 -1.27 -11.19 -19.33
CA ASP A 85 -1.10 -12.62 -19.07
C ASP A 85 -1.92 -13.07 -17.84
N LEU A 86 -1.98 -12.25 -16.79
CA LEU A 86 -2.83 -12.53 -15.63
C LEU A 86 -4.32 -12.46 -15.96
N PHE A 87 -4.73 -11.52 -16.81
CA PHE A 87 -6.13 -11.39 -17.22
C PHE A 87 -6.58 -12.57 -18.09
N ALA A 88 -5.69 -13.08 -18.96
CA ALA A 88 -5.94 -14.26 -19.77
C ALA A 88 -6.03 -15.53 -18.91
N GLU A 89 -5.16 -15.69 -17.92
CA GLU A 89 -5.15 -16.85 -17.02
C GLU A 89 -5.00 -16.42 -15.54
N PRO A 90 -6.13 -16.24 -14.81
CA PRO A 90 -6.09 -15.76 -13.43
C PRO A 90 -5.53 -16.78 -12.42
N THR A 91 -5.36 -18.03 -12.83
CA THR A 91 -4.78 -19.12 -12.02
C THR A 91 -3.26 -19.15 -12.03
N THR A 92 -2.64 -18.30 -12.85
CA THR A 92 -1.18 -18.31 -13.03
C THR A 92 -0.46 -17.84 -11.77
N SER A 93 0.57 -18.59 -11.36
CA SER A 93 1.36 -18.21 -10.19
C SER A 93 2.23 -16.97 -10.45
N THR A 94 2.40 -16.11 -9.45
CA THR A 94 3.31 -14.95 -9.54
C THR A 94 4.76 -15.34 -9.80
N ARG A 95 5.16 -16.57 -9.43
CA ARG A 95 6.49 -17.13 -9.72
C ARG A 95 6.63 -17.47 -11.20
N TYR A 96 5.59 -18.01 -11.82
CA TYR A 96 5.58 -18.28 -13.26
C TYR A 96 5.66 -16.98 -14.06
N LEU A 97 4.84 -15.97 -13.72
CA LEU A 97 4.90 -14.65 -14.37
C LEU A 97 6.30 -14.02 -14.23
N ALA A 98 6.92 -14.14 -13.06
CA ALA A 98 8.27 -13.65 -12.84
C ALA A 98 9.30 -14.29 -13.79
N LEU A 99 9.23 -15.61 -13.99
CA LEU A 99 10.12 -16.33 -14.91
C LEU A 99 9.83 -15.97 -16.37
N ARG A 100 8.55 -15.88 -16.75
CA ARG A 100 8.12 -15.59 -18.12
C ARG A 100 8.56 -14.21 -18.61
N HIS A 101 8.47 -13.20 -17.75
CA HIS A 101 8.84 -11.81 -18.10
C HIS A 101 10.24 -11.41 -17.61
N ILE A 102 11.04 -12.35 -17.11
CA ILE A 102 12.42 -12.12 -16.63
C ILE A 102 12.47 -10.97 -15.60
N VAL A 103 11.55 -11.00 -14.64
CA VAL A 103 11.49 -10.03 -13.54
C VAL A 103 11.53 -10.74 -12.19
N SER A 104 11.91 -10.03 -11.14
CA SER A 104 11.81 -10.58 -9.80
C SER A 104 10.34 -10.75 -9.39
N GLN A 105 10.03 -11.83 -8.67
CA GLN A 105 8.69 -12.08 -8.13
C GLN A 105 8.18 -10.91 -7.27
N LYS A 106 9.07 -10.22 -6.57
CA LYS A 106 8.76 -9.02 -5.79
C LYS A 106 8.26 -7.87 -6.67
N SER A 107 8.76 -7.76 -7.91
CA SER A 107 8.32 -6.74 -8.86
C SER A 107 6.95 -7.07 -9.43
N VAL A 108 6.69 -8.35 -9.76
CA VAL A 108 5.33 -8.83 -10.11
C VAL A 108 4.34 -8.47 -9.00
N TRP A 109 4.65 -8.81 -7.74
CA TRP A 109 3.78 -8.43 -6.62
C TRP A 109 3.54 -6.93 -6.48
N ARG A 110 4.54 -6.10 -6.81
CA ARG A 110 4.40 -4.63 -6.77
C ARG A 110 3.46 -4.13 -7.87
N ILE A 111 3.61 -4.66 -9.08
CA ILE A 111 2.75 -4.37 -10.23
C ILE A 111 1.31 -4.75 -9.92
N LEU A 112 1.09 -5.99 -9.46
CA LEU A 112 -0.26 -6.48 -9.14
C LEU A 112 -0.95 -5.62 -8.07
N ARG A 113 -0.23 -5.25 -6.99
CA ARG A 113 -0.79 -4.37 -5.96
C ARG A 113 -1.13 -2.97 -6.49
N ARG A 114 -0.30 -2.42 -7.39
CA ARG A 114 -0.53 -1.12 -8.00
C ARG A 114 -1.77 -1.13 -8.88
N ALA A 115 -1.98 -2.23 -9.61
CA ALA A 115 -3.15 -2.45 -10.45
C ALA A 115 -4.43 -2.85 -9.66
N GLY A 116 -4.32 -3.01 -8.32
CA GLY A 116 -5.47 -3.32 -7.46
C GLY A 116 -5.78 -4.81 -7.29
N TYR A 117 -4.87 -5.71 -7.70
CA TYR A 117 -5.00 -7.14 -7.47
C TYR A 117 -4.45 -7.52 -6.09
N TYR A 118 -5.26 -8.23 -5.31
CA TYR A 118 -4.90 -8.73 -3.99
C TYR A 118 -4.93 -10.26 -3.97
N TYR A 119 -4.02 -10.83 -3.20
CA TYR A 119 -4.01 -12.26 -2.94
C TYR A 119 -5.23 -12.63 -2.10
N GLN A 120 -6.06 -13.53 -2.62
CA GLN A 120 -7.17 -14.12 -1.89
C GLN A 120 -6.96 -15.63 -1.78
N ARG A 121 -6.99 -16.15 -0.56
CA ARG A 121 -7.11 -17.59 -0.34
C ARG A 121 -8.55 -17.98 -0.62
N VAL A 122 -8.79 -18.61 -1.76
CA VAL A 122 -10.11 -19.17 -2.06
C VAL A 122 -10.15 -20.59 -1.49
N GLN A 123 -11.16 -20.88 -0.65
CA GLN A 123 -11.58 -22.26 -0.44
C GLN A 123 -12.38 -22.65 -1.67
N ASN A 124 -11.74 -23.31 -2.63
CA ASN A 124 -12.46 -23.79 -3.80
C ASN A 124 -13.51 -24.81 -3.34
N LEU A 125 -14.78 -24.47 -3.57
CA LEU A 125 -15.88 -25.40 -3.49
C LEU A 125 -15.66 -26.44 -4.59
N HIS A 126 -15.69 -27.72 -4.24
CA HIS A 126 -15.57 -28.76 -5.24
C HIS A 126 -16.91 -28.85 -5.97
N GLU A 127 -16.97 -28.45 -7.25
CA GLU A 127 -18.22 -28.35 -8.01
C GLU A 127 -19.05 -29.63 -7.91
N ASP A 128 -18.44 -30.81 -8.09
CA ASP A 128 -19.19 -32.07 -8.04
C ASP A 128 -19.72 -32.46 -6.65
N VAL A 129 -18.99 -32.10 -5.58
CA VAL A 129 -19.29 -32.55 -4.22
C VAL A 129 -20.13 -31.54 -3.46
N ASP A 130 -19.87 -30.25 -3.65
CA ASP A 130 -20.48 -29.17 -2.89
C ASP A 130 -21.73 -28.57 -3.58
N TRP A 131 -21.78 -28.54 -4.92
CA TRP A 131 -22.86 -27.85 -5.65
C TRP A 131 -24.23 -28.48 -5.40
N ARG A 132 -24.35 -29.79 -5.64
CA ARG A 132 -25.63 -30.51 -5.54
C ARG A 132 -26.22 -30.43 -4.13
N PRO A 133 -25.47 -30.73 -3.04
CA PRO A 133 -25.99 -30.59 -1.69
C PRO A 133 -26.42 -29.16 -1.36
N ARG A 134 -25.68 -28.13 -1.78
CA ARG A 134 -26.03 -26.73 -1.49
C ARG A 134 -27.32 -26.30 -2.19
N CYS A 135 -27.52 -26.70 -3.44
CA CYS A 135 -28.75 -26.40 -4.18
C CYS A 135 -30.00 -27.02 -3.54
N VAL A 136 -29.86 -28.09 -2.77
CA VAL A 136 -30.96 -28.74 -2.05
C VAL A 136 -31.08 -28.21 -0.62
N ILE A 137 -29.97 -28.11 0.10
CA ILE A 137 -29.93 -27.73 1.51
C ILE A 137 -30.27 -26.25 1.70
N CYS A 138 -29.79 -25.34 0.84
CA CYS A 138 -30.06 -23.90 1.00
C CYS A 138 -31.56 -23.58 0.91
N PRO A 139 -32.32 -24.01 -0.12
CA PRO A 139 -33.76 -23.77 -0.17
C PRO A 139 -34.52 -24.41 0.99
N LEU A 140 -34.13 -25.62 1.41
CA LEU A 140 -34.74 -26.28 2.57
C LEU A 140 -34.47 -25.50 3.87
N GLY A 141 -33.26 -24.99 4.05
CA GLY A 141 -32.89 -24.13 5.17
C GLY A 141 -33.71 -22.84 5.17
N PHE A 142 -33.82 -22.16 4.02
CA PHE A 142 -34.64 -20.96 3.89
C PHE A 142 -36.11 -21.20 4.21
N LYS A 143 -36.67 -22.34 3.76
CA LYS A 143 -38.04 -22.72 4.10
C LYS A 143 -38.23 -22.88 5.61
N LYS A 144 -37.30 -23.56 6.28
CA LYS A 144 -37.34 -23.75 7.74
C LYS A 144 -37.14 -22.46 8.55
N ILE A 145 -36.31 -21.53 8.07
CA ILE A 145 -36.15 -20.20 8.67
C ILE A 145 -37.45 -19.39 8.53
N ARG A 146 -38.15 -19.52 7.40
CA ARG A 146 -39.44 -18.84 7.15
C ARG A 146 -40.56 -19.40 8.04
N GLU A 147 -40.56 -20.70 8.28
CA GLU A 147 -41.52 -21.38 9.16
C GLU A 147 -41.20 -21.16 10.65
N ASN A 148 -39.92 -21.04 11.01
CA ASN A 148 -39.47 -20.76 12.36
C ASN A 148 -38.26 -19.81 12.34
N PRO A 149 -38.44 -18.51 12.68
CA PRO A 149 -37.35 -17.53 12.70
C PRO A 149 -36.19 -17.88 13.65
N GLU A 150 -36.46 -18.69 14.68
CA GLU A 150 -35.47 -19.11 15.68
C GLU A 150 -34.68 -20.36 15.24
N PHE A 151 -34.98 -20.92 14.07
CA PHE A 151 -34.39 -22.17 13.55
C PHE A 151 -32.86 -22.15 13.54
N MET A 152 -32.23 -21.00 13.24
CA MET A 152 -30.77 -20.87 13.19
C MET A 152 -30.10 -20.93 14.57
N LYS A 153 -30.84 -20.69 15.66
CA LYS A 153 -30.29 -20.80 17.03
C LYS A 153 -30.03 -22.25 17.45
N LEU A 154 -30.66 -23.22 16.77
CA LEU A 154 -30.47 -24.66 17.01
C LEU A 154 -29.14 -25.21 16.44
N PHE A 155 -28.49 -24.50 15.51
CA PHE A 155 -27.27 -24.95 14.83
C PHE A 155 -25.96 -24.41 15.43
N CYS A 156 -26.00 -23.79 16.61
CA CYS A 156 -24.80 -23.28 17.26
C CYS A 156 -24.01 -24.41 17.93
N GLY A 157 -23.12 -25.08 17.19
CA GLY A 157 -22.25 -26.12 17.77
C GLY A 157 -21.18 -26.72 16.87
N GLN A 158 -19.95 -26.20 16.98
CA GLN A 158 -18.64 -26.88 16.84
C GLN A 158 -18.39 -27.79 15.61
N MET A 159 -17.71 -27.25 14.58
CA MET A 159 -16.95 -28.07 13.62
C MET A 159 -15.47 -27.66 13.65
N LYS A 160 -14.62 -28.53 14.22
CA LYS A 160 -13.17 -28.50 14.01
C LYS A 160 -12.88 -29.15 12.65
N LEU A 161 -12.55 -28.33 11.65
CA LEU A 161 -12.05 -28.81 10.36
C LEU A 161 -10.60 -29.24 10.53
N SER A 162 -10.34 -30.54 10.34
CA SER A 162 -9.00 -31.11 10.27
C SER A 162 -8.34 -30.76 8.94
N SER A 163 -7.04 -30.50 9.03
CA SER A 163 -6.20 -29.84 8.05
C SER A 163 -5.82 -30.75 6.88
N CYS A 164 -6.36 -30.50 5.69
CA CYS A 164 -5.75 -30.90 4.42
C CYS A 164 -5.72 -29.67 3.50
N SER A 165 -4.59 -28.98 3.44
CA SER A 165 -4.38 -27.82 2.56
C SER A 165 -3.50 -28.22 1.39
N ILE A 166 -4.12 -28.53 0.24
CA ILE A 166 -3.47 -28.38 -1.07
C ILE A 166 -3.72 -26.94 -1.50
N VAL A 167 -2.64 -26.16 -1.65
CA VAL A 167 -2.67 -24.75 -2.00
C VAL A 167 -2.67 -24.62 -3.52
N ILE A 168 -3.85 -24.44 -4.12
CA ILE A 168 -3.99 -24.01 -5.52
C ILE A 168 -4.21 -22.49 -5.49
N ILE A 169 -3.38 -21.75 -6.21
CA ILE A 169 -3.38 -20.29 -6.24
C ILE A 169 -4.38 -19.84 -7.30
N TYR A 170 -5.48 -19.21 -6.89
CA TYR A 170 -6.41 -18.49 -7.76
C TYR A 170 -6.24 -17.00 -7.50
N ILE A 171 -5.89 -16.20 -8.51
CA ILE A 171 -5.88 -14.75 -8.42
C ILE A 171 -7.23 -14.28 -8.98
N SER A 172 -8.20 -14.07 -8.08
CA SER A 172 -9.50 -13.49 -8.43
C SER A 172 -9.28 -12.06 -8.95
N GLY A 173 -9.64 -11.83 -10.21
CA GLY A 173 -9.52 -10.56 -10.90
C GLY A 173 -10.82 -10.15 -11.58
N ALA A 174 -11.34 -9.01 -11.13
CA ALA A 174 -12.26 -8.10 -11.83
C ALA A 174 -13.76 -8.45 -11.94
N GLN A 175 -14.58 -7.71 -11.18
CA GLN A 175 -15.68 -6.98 -11.82
C GLN A 175 -15.32 -5.49 -11.85
N LYS A 176 -14.68 -5.06 -12.95
CA LYS A 176 -14.67 -3.64 -13.33
C LYS A 176 -15.89 -3.47 -14.24
N VAL A 177 -16.96 -2.90 -13.70
CA VAL A 177 -18.16 -2.51 -14.47
C VAL A 177 -17.72 -1.47 -15.49
N LYS A 178 -17.57 -1.87 -16.75
CA LYS A 178 -17.54 -0.92 -17.88
C LYS A 178 -18.99 -0.47 -18.12
N THR A 179 -19.33 0.73 -17.65
CA THR A 179 -20.45 1.47 -18.23
C THR A 179 -20.08 1.83 -19.66
N LEU A 180 -20.74 1.20 -20.62
CA LEU A 180 -20.76 1.64 -22.01
C LEU A 180 -21.59 2.92 -22.07
N SER A 181 -20.96 4.02 -22.52
CA SER A 181 -21.62 5.21 -23.05
C SER A 181 -21.37 5.29 -24.55
#